data_AF-A0A3P8KX76-F1
#
_entry.id   AF-A0A3P8KX76-F1
#
_cell.length_a   1.000
_cell.length_b   1.000
_cell.length_c   1.000
_cell.angle_alpha   90.00
_cell.angle_beta   90.00
_cell.angle_gamma   90.00
#
_symmetry.space_group_name_H-M   'P 1'
#
loop_
_entity.id
_entity.type
_entity.pdbx_description
1 polymer ?
#
loop_
_entity_poly.entity_id
_entity_poly.type
_entity_poly.pdbx_seq_one_letter_code
_entity_poly.pdbx_strand_id
1 'polypeptide(L)' 'MNIFQAQPQDVDKILPLYLGYRNFYQVEAQPAQAREFILKRLELNESVIFSRKLTASPPASRSSIRCSAH' A
#
# COMPACT_ATOMS: atom_id res chain seq x y z
N MET A 1 -11.99 -8.30 10.26
CA MET A 1 -11.35 -7.99 8.96
C MET A 1 -11.76 -6.57 8.61
N ASN A 2 -10.90 -5.58 8.84
CA ASN A 2 -11.28 -4.16 8.67
C ASN A 2 -10.79 -3.66 7.31
N ILE A 3 -11.70 -3.68 6.34
CA ILE A 3 -11.52 -3.10 5.01
C ILE A 3 -12.19 -1.72 5.05
N PHE A 4 -11.48 -0.69 4.60
CA PHE A 4 -11.97 0.67 4.56
C PHE A 4 -11.94 1.16 3.12
N GLN A 5 -12.97 1.89 2.71
CA GLN A 5 -12.95 2.64 1.47
C GLN A 5 -12.08 3.89 1.68
N ALA A 6 -11.10 4.07 0.80
CA ALA A 6 -10.20 5.19 0.88
C ALA A 6 -10.89 6.49 0.46
N GLN A 7 -10.61 7.57 1.19
CA GLN A 7 -11.07 8.92 0.90
C GLN A 7 -9.92 9.75 0.29
N PRO A 8 -10.20 10.92 -0.32
CA PRO A 8 -9.14 11.80 -0.85
C PRO A 8 -8.02 12.11 0.17
N GLN A 9 -8.38 12.26 1.44
CA GLN A 9 -7.42 12.46 2.54
C GLN A 9 -6.48 11.26 2.81
N ASP A 10 -6.79 10.07 2.29
CA ASP A 10 -5.98 8.86 2.44
C ASP A 10 -5.00 8.66 1.27
N VAL A 11 -4.97 9.56 0.27
CA VAL A 11 -4.09 9.49 -0.91
C VAL A 11 -2.64 9.19 -0.53
N ASP A 12 -2.11 9.87 0.48
CA ASP A 12 -0.70 9.71 0.87
C ASP A 12 -0.42 8.32 1.47
N LYS A 13 -1.43 7.63 2.01
CA LYS A 13 -1.32 6.23 2.49
C LYS A 13 -1.39 5.23 1.33
N ILE A 14 -2.13 5.55 0.27
CA ILE A 14 -2.32 4.70 -0.90
C ILE A 14 -1.13 4.81 -1.85
N LEU A 15 -0.55 6.00 -1.98
CA LEU A 15 0.53 6.32 -2.91
C LEU A 15 1.69 5.29 -2.89
N PRO A 16 2.29 4.92 -1.74
CA PRO A 16 3.38 3.94 -1.73
C PRO A 16 2.95 2.54 -2.21
N LEU A 17 1.70 2.13 -1.93
CA LEU A 17 1.16 0.85 -2.40
C LEU A 17 0.96 0.88 -3.92
N TYR A 18 0.44 1.99 -4.44
CA TYR A 18 0.24 2.19 -5.88
C TYR A 18 1.55 2.25 -6.65
N LEU A 19 2.56 2.94 -6.12
CA LEU A 19 3.91 2.97 -6.71
C LEU A 19 4.55 1.56 -6.70
N GLY A 20 4.42 0.82 -5.60
CA GLY A 20 4.87 -0.57 -5.51
C GLY A 20 4.19 -1.47 -6.55
N TYR A 21 2.87 -1.30 -6.74
CA TYR A 21 2.12 -2.00 -7.77
C TYR A 21 2.63 -1.69 -9.18
N ARG A 22 2.86 -0.41 -9.52
CA ARG A 22 3.39 -0.05 -10.85
C ARG A 22 4.81 -0.57 -11.07
N ASN A 23 5.66 -0.49 -10.05
CA ASN A 23 7.02 -1.03 -10.10
C ASN A 23 7.04 -2.54 -10.30
N PHE A 24 6.10 -3.28 -9.68
CA PHE A 24 5.96 -4.73 -9.88
C PHE A 24 5.70 -5.07 -11.36
N TYR A 25 4.90 -4.26 -12.05
CA TYR A 25 4.65 -4.38 -13.49
C TYR A 25 5.69 -3.66 -14.36
N GLN A 26 6.80 -3.19 -13.77
CA GLN A 26 7.88 -2.47 -14.48
C GLN A 26 7.39 -1.23 -15.22
N VAL A 27 6.31 -0.61 -14.73
CA VAL A 27 5.76 0.61 -15.30
C VAL A 27 6.37 1.80 -14.57
N GLU A 28 7.06 2.67 -15.29
CA GLU A 28 7.56 3.93 -14.73
C GLU A 28 6.41 4.72 -14.10
N ALA A 29 6.69 5.25 -12.92
CA ALA A 29 5.74 6.02 -12.15
C ALA A 29 6.44 7.21 -11.53
N GLN A 30 5.98 8.41 -11.88
CA GLN A 30 6.40 9.65 -11.24
C GLN A 30 5.53 9.89 -10.01
N PRO A 31 6.09 10.01 -8.79
CA PRO A 31 5.31 10.11 -7.55
C PRO A 31 4.29 11.24 -7.54
N ALA A 32 4.66 12.41 -8.05
CA ALA A 32 3.76 13.57 -8.13
C ALA A 32 2.55 13.30 -9.04
N GLN A 33 2.81 12.77 -10.24
CA GLN A 33 1.76 12.44 -11.21
C GLN A 33 0.86 11.30 -10.71
N ALA A 34 1.44 10.29 -10.07
CA ALA A 34 0.70 9.19 -9.45
C ALA A 34 -0.22 9.68 -8.34
N ARG A 35 0.25 10.63 -7.52
CA ARG A 35 -0.55 11.25 -6.45
C ARG A 35 -1.75 12.00 -7.01
N GLU A 36 -1.52 12.87 -8.00
CA GLU A 36 -2.59 13.64 -8.67
C GLU A 36 -3.60 12.71 -9.34
N PHE A 37 -3.12 11.65 -10.00
CA PHE A 37 -3.99 10.66 -10.64
C PHE A 37 -4.94 10.00 -9.63
N ILE A 38 -4.42 9.53 -8.49
CA ILE A 38 -5.24 8.89 -7.46
C ILE A 38 -6.22 9.91 -6.86
N LEU A 39 -5.74 11.12 -6.55
CA LEU A 39 -6.57 12.17 -5.96
C LEU A 39 -7.76 12.51 -6.86
N LYS A 40 -7.51 12.77 -8.15
CA LYS A 40 -8.55 13.11 -9.13
C LYS A 40 -9.59 12.00 -9.27
N ARG A 41 -9.16 10.74 -9.25
CA ARG A 41 -10.06 9.56 -9.32
C ARG A 41 -10.97 9.45 -8.10
N LEU A 42 -10.44 9.74 -6.91
CA LEU A 42 -11.20 9.72 -5.67
C LEU A 42 -12.18 10.91 -5.59
N GLU A 43 -11.75 12.11 -5.97
CA GLU A 43 -12.60 13.31 -5.98
C GLU A 43 -13.76 13.20 -6.97
N LEU A 44 -13.49 12.69 -8.17
CA LEU A 44 -14.51 12.51 -9.21
C LEU A 44 -15.36 11.24 -9.01
N ASN A 45 -15.12 10.46 -7.95
CA ASN A 45 -15.79 9.18 -7.68
C ASN A 45 -15.71 8.18 -8.85
N GLU A 46 -14.68 8.29 -9.69
CA GLU A 46 -14.47 7.39 -10.83
C GLU A 46 -13.86 6.04 -10.40
N SER A 47 -13.35 5.95 -9.17
CA SER A 47 -12.73 4.73 -8.66
C SER A 47 -12.93 4.59 -7.16
N VAL A 48 -13.25 3.37 -6.73
CA VAL A 48 -13.37 3.00 -5.32
C VAL A 48 -12.15 2.18 -4.92
N ILE A 49 -11.32 2.71 -4.03
CA ILE A 49 -10.13 2.02 -3.53
C ILE A 49 -10.43 1.46 -2.15
N PHE A 50 -10.26 0.14 -1.97
CA PHE A 50 -10.36 -0.51 -0.68
C PHE A 50 -8.97 -0.75 -0.10
N SER A 51 -8.74 -0.25 1.12
CA SER A 51 -7.51 -0.46 1.88
C SER A 51 -7.78 -1.27 3.13
N ARG A 52 -6.88 -2.19 3.45
CA ARG A 52 -6.92 -2.95 4.70
C ARG A 52 -5.91 -2.36 5.67
N LYS A 53 -6.39 -1.90 6.83
CA LYS A 53 -5.50 -1.58 7.94
C LYS A 53 -5.00 -2.88 8.55
N LEU A 54 -3.72 -3.19 8.34
CA LEU A 54 -3.03 -4.22 9.11
C LEU A 54 -2.88 -3.67 10.54
N THR A 55 -3.70 -4.15 11.46
CA THR A 55 -3.36 -4.06 12.89
C THR A 55 -2.10 -4.89 13.05
N ALA A 56 -0.97 -4.24 13.28
CA ALA A 56 0.27 -4.93 13.58
C ALA A 56 0.01 -5.88 14.74
N SER A 57 -0.11 -7.18 14.47
CA SER A 57 0.19 -8.17 15.49
C SER A 57 1.66 -8.00 15.84
N PRO A 58 2.06 -8.13 17.11
CA PRO A 58 3.47 -8.02 17.47
C PRO A 58 4.27 -8.95 16.56
N PRO A 59 5.45 -8.53 16.07
CA PRO A 59 6.30 -9.42 15.29
C PRO A 59 6.50 -10.66 16.15
N ALA A 60 6.03 -11.82 15.68
CA ALA A 60 6.40 -13.08 16.28
C ALA A 60 7.92 -13.06 16.37
N SER A 61 8.41 -13.00 17.60
CA SER A 61 9.81 -13.00 17.95
C SER A 61 10.50 -14.05 17.09
N ARG A 62 11.42 -13.60 16.22
CA ARG A 62 12.37 -14.46 15.53
C ARG A 62 13.21 -15.16 16.60
N SER A 63 12.72 -16.29 17.11
CA SER A 63 13.55 -17.22 17.88
C SER A 63 14.21 -18.19 16.92
N SER A 64 15.54 -18.19 16.98
CA SER A 64 16.48 -19.21 16.53
C SER A 64 16.60 -19.46 15.02
N ILE A 65 17.55 -18.73 14.41
CA ILE A 65 18.53 -19.39 13.55
C ILE A 65 19.26 -20.41 14.43
N ARG A 66 19.04 -21.71 14.17
CA ARG A 66 19.95 -22.78 14.60
C ARG A 66 20.33 -23.57 13.37
N CYS A 67 21.34 -23.07 12.65
CA CYS A 67 22.16 -23.95 11.82
C CYS A 67 23.19 -24.57 12.77
N SER A 68 22.92 -25.79 13.26
CA SER A 68 23.98 -26.63 13.81
C SER A 68 24.56 -27.42 12.65
N ALA A 69 25.77 -27.04 12.25
CA ALA A 69 26.67 -27.92 11.53
C ALA A 69 27.30 -28.87 12.55
N HIS A 70 27.12 -30.18 12.34
CA HIS A 70 28.11 -31.18 12.72
C HIS A 70 27.94 -32.44 11.89
#